data_AF-A0A6F9CMA6-F1
#
_entry.id   AF-A0A6F9CMA6-F1
#
_cell.length_a   1.000
_cell.length_b   1.000
_cell.length_c   1.000
_cell.angle_alpha   90.00
_cell.angle_beta   90.00
_cell.angle_gamma   90.00
#
_symmetry.space_group_name_H-M   'P 1'
#
loop_
_entity.id
_entity.type
_entity.pdbx_description
1 polymer ?
#
loop_
_entity_poly.entity_id
_entity_poly.type
_entity_poly.pdbx_seq_one_letter_code
_entity_poly.pdbx_strand_id
1 'polypeptide(L)'
;MKSIQILLSTALTFLLSGLSMTTACNKALCASDVSKCLIQELCQCRPSDGNCSCCKECMLCLGTLWEECCDCVGMCNPRNYSDTPATSKSTVEELYRPIPSLFRALTEGEAPINMMVVSFPVAEELSYHENLVSFLKTMEDQHQNVSLPGNSIHASYDNTQSTADNMCTVVYFDDCVSIRQCKQYCESMGGSKYRWFHNACCECIGPECLDYGSKTVKCMNCLF
;
A
#
# COMPACT_ATOMS: atom_id res chain seq x y z
N MET A 1 13.01 -30.12 49.13
CA MET A 1 13.35 -28.91 48.34
C MET A 1 13.58 -29.21 46.86
N LYS A 2 14.41 -30.21 46.50
CA LYS A 2 14.68 -30.57 45.08
C LYS A 2 13.44 -31.01 44.28
N SER A 3 12.53 -31.79 44.87
CA SER A 3 11.33 -32.28 44.16
C SER A 3 10.30 -31.17 43.83
N ILE A 4 10.23 -30.12 44.65
CA ILE A 4 9.33 -28.97 44.42
C ILE A 4 9.85 -28.10 43.28
N GLN A 5 11.18 -27.93 43.17
CA GLN A 5 11.81 -27.22 42.05
C GLN A 5 11.60 -27.95 40.72
N ILE A 6 11.63 -29.29 40.71
CA ILE A 6 11.38 -30.09 39.51
C ILE A 6 9.94 -29.95 39.04
N LEU A 7 8.96 -30.01 39.97
CA LEU A 7 7.54 -29.84 39.64
C LEU A 7 7.23 -28.44 39.08
N LEU A 8 7.81 -27.39 39.67
CA LEU A 8 7.65 -26.01 39.21
C LEU A 8 8.27 -25.79 37.82
N SER A 9 9.43 -26.39 37.54
CA SER A 9 10.09 -26.27 36.23
C SER A 9 9.34 -27.04 35.15
N THR A 10 8.77 -28.21 35.46
CA THR A 10 7.91 -28.94 34.51
C THR A 10 6.58 -28.23 34.22
N ALA A 11 6.01 -27.53 35.21
CA ALA A 11 4.79 -26.74 35.01
C ALA A 11 5.05 -25.50 34.14
N LEU A 12 6.19 -24.85 34.36
CA LEU A 12 6.60 -23.66 33.61
C LEU A 12 6.91 -23.97 32.14
N THR A 13 7.55 -25.10 31.84
CA THR A 13 7.79 -25.55 30.46
C THR A 13 6.49 -25.89 29.73
N PHE A 14 5.50 -26.47 30.42
CA PHE A 14 4.17 -26.74 29.85
C PHE A 14 3.38 -25.45 29.54
N LEU A 15 3.51 -24.43 30.38
CA LEU A 15 2.92 -23.10 30.18
C LEU A 15 3.57 -22.33 29.00
N LEU A 16 4.89 -22.45 28.83
CA LEU A 16 5.63 -21.78 27.75
C LEU A 16 5.41 -22.41 26.36
N SER A 17 5.10 -23.71 26.29
CA SER A 17 4.76 -24.39 25.02
C SER A 17 3.40 -23.99 24.42
N GLY A 18 2.57 -23.23 25.16
CA GLY A 18 1.26 -22.76 24.69
C GLY A 18 1.26 -21.44 23.91
N LEU A 19 2.41 -20.76 23.80
CA LEU A 19 2.51 -19.41 23.22
C LEU A 19 3.00 -19.40 21.75
N SER A 20 2.82 -20.49 21.02
CA SER A 20 3.01 -20.48 19.57
C SER A 20 1.83 -19.78 18.90
N MET A 21 1.85 -18.44 18.86
CA MET A 21 1.06 -17.67 17.89
C MET A 21 1.66 -17.86 16.50
N THR A 22 1.47 -19.05 15.94
CA THR A 22 1.47 -19.17 14.49
C THR A 22 0.11 -18.69 14.03
N THR A 23 0.04 -17.79 13.05
CA THR A 23 -1.15 -17.57 12.24
C THR A 23 -1.35 -18.83 11.39
N ALA A 24 -1.72 -19.92 12.06
CA ALA A 24 -2.06 -21.18 11.48
C ALA A 24 -3.58 -21.29 11.56
N CYS A 25 -4.20 -21.72 10.46
CA CYS A 25 -5.61 -22.07 10.35
C CYS A 25 -6.21 -22.54 11.69
N ASN A 26 -7.25 -21.83 12.16
CA ASN A 26 -8.02 -22.28 13.32
C ASN A 26 -8.88 -23.49 12.90
N LYS A 27 -8.28 -24.68 12.95
CA LYS A 27 -8.93 -25.92 12.51
C LYS A 27 -10.24 -26.20 13.24
N ALA A 28 -10.41 -25.71 14.47
CA ALA A 28 -11.66 -25.89 15.22
C ALA A 28 -12.80 -25.04 14.67
N LEU A 29 -12.53 -23.77 14.35
CA LEU A 29 -13.51 -22.87 13.71
C LEU A 29 -13.81 -23.31 12.28
N CYS A 30 -12.77 -23.69 11.53
CA CYS A 30 -12.85 -23.89 10.10
C CYS A 30 -13.24 -25.31 9.68
N ALA A 31 -13.24 -26.29 10.59
CA ALA A 31 -13.39 -27.71 10.26
C ALA A 31 -14.62 -28.02 9.39
N SER A 32 -15.80 -27.49 9.76
CA SER A 32 -17.06 -27.78 9.09
C SER A 32 -17.07 -27.26 7.65
N ASP A 33 -16.87 -25.96 7.49
CA ASP A 33 -16.96 -25.29 6.19
C ASP A 33 -15.80 -25.67 5.26
N VAL A 34 -14.58 -25.78 5.78
CA VAL A 34 -13.43 -26.28 4.98
C VAL A 34 -13.67 -27.70 4.50
N SER A 35 -14.16 -28.60 5.37
CA SER A 35 -14.45 -29.99 4.96
C SER A 35 -15.54 -30.04 3.89
N LYS A 36 -16.62 -29.25 4.06
CA LYS A 36 -17.69 -29.13 3.07
C LYS A 36 -17.16 -28.64 1.72
N CYS A 37 -16.37 -27.57 1.71
CA CYS A 37 -15.84 -26.98 0.48
C CYS A 37 -14.82 -27.89 -0.24
N LEU A 38 -14.03 -28.66 0.52
CA LEU A 38 -13.09 -29.63 -0.05
C LEU A 38 -13.82 -30.84 -0.66
N ILE A 39 -14.87 -31.35 0.00
CA ILE A 39 -15.69 -32.46 -0.50
C ILE A 39 -16.45 -32.05 -1.77
N GLN A 40 -16.89 -30.80 -1.87
CA GLN A 40 -17.52 -30.26 -3.07
C GLN A 40 -16.51 -29.88 -4.17
N GLU A 41 -15.22 -30.15 -3.96
CA GLU A 41 -14.12 -29.84 -4.87
C GLU A 41 -13.97 -28.34 -5.19
N LEU A 42 -14.56 -27.46 -4.38
CA LEU A 42 -14.55 -26.02 -4.60
C LEU A 42 -13.24 -25.36 -4.17
N CYS A 43 -12.47 -26.00 -3.27
CA CYS A 43 -11.23 -25.46 -2.68
C CYS A 43 -9.98 -26.28 -3.01
N GLN A 44 -9.87 -26.87 -4.21
CA GLN A 44 -8.73 -27.69 -4.63
C GLN A 44 -7.74 -26.93 -5.55
N CYS A 45 -7.54 -25.63 -5.31
CA CYS A 45 -6.60 -24.80 -6.07
C CYS A 45 -5.32 -24.51 -5.30
N ARG A 46 -4.28 -24.15 -6.04
CA ARG A 46 -3.02 -23.65 -5.50
C ARG A 46 -2.68 -22.32 -6.18
N PRO A 47 -3.09 -21.18 -5.58
CA PRO A 47 -2.81 -19.86 -6.14
C PRO A 47 -1.30 -19.59 -6.26
N SER A 48 -0.49 -20.20 -5.38
CA SER A 48 0.98 -20.15 -5.45
C SER A 48 1.55 -20.67 -6.77
N ASP A 49 0.84 -21.59 -7.42
CA ASP A 49 1.28 -22.23 -8.66
C ASP A 49 0.69 -21.53 -9.90
N GLY A 50 0.06 -20.36 -9.71
CA GLY A 50 -0.62 -19.61 -10.76
C GLY A 50 -1.97 -20.19 -11.19
N ASN A 51 -2.44 -21.28 -10.57
CA ASN A 51 -3.71 -21.92 -10.89
C ASN A 51 -4.80 -21.49 -9.90
N CYS A 52 -5.75 -20.68 -10.40
CA CYS A 52 -6.80 -20.05 -9.60
C CYS A 52 -8.22 -20.30 -10.13
N SER A 53 -8.42 -21.38 -10.91
CA SER A 53 -9.70 -21.68 -11.58
C SER A 53 -10.88 -21.90 -10.63
N CYS A 54 -10.63 -22.26 -9.37
CA CYS A 54 -11.62 -22.49 -8.31
C CYS A 54 -11.52 -21.49 -7.14
N CYS A 55 -10.66 -20.47 -7.24
CA CYS A 55 -10.47 -19.51 -6.14
C CYS A 55 -11.76 -18.78 -5.75
N LYS A 56 -12.54 -18.38 -6.76
CA LYS A 56 -13.80 -17.67 -6.57
C LYS A 56 -14.82 -18.57 -5.87
N GLU A 57 -14.95 -19.80 -6.30
CA GLU A 57 -15.87 -20.79 -5.76
C GLU A 57 -15.47 -21.17 -4.33
N CYS A 58 -14.17 -21.31 -4.05
CA CYS A 58 -13.66 -21.54 -2.71
C CYS A 58 -13.99 -20.37 -1.77
N MET A 59 -13.78 -19.13 -2.23
CA MET A 59 -14.10 -17.93 -1.46
C MET A 59 -15.58 -17.80 -1.16
N LEU A 60 -16.43 -18.07 -2.15
CA LEU A 60 -17.89 -18.10 -1.95
C LEU A 60 -18.34 -19.23 -1.02
N CYS A 61 -17.66 -20.38 -1.05
CA CYS A 61 -17.99 -21.52 -0.21
C CYS A 61 -17.63 -21.27 1.27
N LEU A 62 -16.47 -20.69 1.54
CA LEU A 62 -16.06 -20.28 2.89
C LEU A 62 -16.81 -19.03 3.38
N GLY A 63 -17.22 -18.15 2.46
CA GLY A 63 -18.05 -17.00 2.73
C GLY A 63 -17.43 -16.05 3.77
N THR A 64 -18.17 -15.80 4.86
CA THR A 64 -17.73 -14.91 5.93
C THR A 64 -16.53 -15.42 6.73
N LEU A 65 -16.22 -16.72 6.64
CA LEU A 65 -15.07 -17.34 7.31
C LEU A 65 -13.79 -17.31 6.45
N TRP A 66 -13.83 -16.67 5.27
CA TRP A 66 -12.71 -16.65 4.35
C TRP A 66 -11.41 -16.16 4.99
N GLU A 67 -11.44 -15.01 5.67
CA GLU A 67 -10.24 -14.40 6.26
C GLU A 67 -9.66 -15.24 7.40
N GLU A 68 -10.49 -16.00 8.11
CA GLU A 68 -10.09 -16.88 9.21
C GLU A 68 -9.66 -18.28 8.73
N CYS A 69 -10.15 -18.72 7.57
CA CYS A 69 -10.03 -20.11 7.11
C CYS A 69 -9.29 -20.29 5.77
N CYS A 70 -8.94 -19.24 5.03
CA CYS A 70 -8.22 -19.38 3.76
C CYS A 70 -6.85 -20.06 3.92
N ASP A 71 -6.23 -19.96 5.10
CA ASP A 71 -4.95 -20.60 5.42
C ASP A 71 -5.12 -22.13 5.48
N CYS A 72 -6.32 -22.61 5.83
CA CYS A 72 -6.64 -24.04 5.91
C CYS A 72 -6.63 -24.73 4.54
N VAL A 73 -6.89 -23.96 3.49
CA VAL A 73 -6.98 -24.42 2.10
C VAL A 73 -5.81 -23.92 1.24
N GLY A 74 -4.86 -23.18 1.83
CA GLY A 74 -3.70 -22.65 1.10
C GLY A 74 -4.06 -21.55 0.10
N MET A 75 -5.14 -20.82 0.35
CA MET A 75 -5.70 -19.83 -0.58
C MET A 75 -5.53 -18.39 -0.11
N CYS A 76 -5.02 -18.14 1.10
CA CYS A 76 -4.75 -16.78 1.54
C CYS A 76 -3.65 -16.15 0.67
N ASN A 77 -3.77 -14.85 0.43
CA ASN A 77 -2.62 -14.07 -0.01
C ASN A 77 -1.52 -14.20 1.05
N PRO A 78 -0.28 -14.60 0.71
CA PRO A 78 0.80 -14.66 1.67
C PRO A 78 0.94 -13.32 2.37
N ARG A 79 0.52 -13.28 3.64
CA ARG A 79 0.70 -12.10 4.48
C ARG A 79 2.18 -12.02 4.78
N ASN A 80 2.89 -11.12 4.09
CA ASN A 80 4.18 -10.65 4.59
C ASN A 80 3.90 -9.91 5.90
N TYR A 81 3.87 -10.66 7.01
CA TYR A 81 4.02 -10.12 8.36
C TYR A 81 5.48 -9.67 8.57
N SER A 82 6.07 -8.98 7.59
CA SER A 82 6.98 -7.93 8.02
C SER A 82 6.05 -6.87 8.60
N ASP A 83 6.27 -6.50 9.87
CA ASP A 83 5.71 -5.25 10.39
C ASP A 83 6.25 -4.16 9.48
N THR A 84 5.53 -3.86 8.41
CA THR A 84 5.96 -2.85 7.45
C THR A 84 6.02 -1.56 8.29
N PRO A 85 7.20 -0.91 8.41
CA PRO A 85 7.39 0.20 9.35
C PRO A 85 6.31 1.26 9.18
N ALA A 86 6.01 2.09 10.19
CA ALA A 86 4.98 3.12 10.04
C ALA A 86 5.23 4.05 8.84
N THR A 87 6.50 4.21 8.44
CA THR A 87 6.93 4.91 7.21
C THR A 87 6.45 4.27 5.90
N SER A 88 6.10 2.99 5.91
CA SER A 88 5.56 2.27 4.75
C SER A 88 4.07 2.50 4.51
N LYS A 89 3.34 3.03 5.50
CA LYS A 89 1.91 3.31 5.43
C LYS A 89 1.68 4.82 5.43
N SER A 90 0.74 5.26 4.61
CA SER A 90 0.34 6.66 4.56
C SER A 90 -1.14 6.81 4.21
N THR A 91 -1.69 7.94 4.63
CA THR A 91 -3.00 8.41 4.23
C THR A 91 -2.82 9.53 3.21
N VAL A 92 -3.60 9.49 2.14
CA VAL A 92 -3.52 10.43 1.03
C VAL A 92 -4.91 11.01 0.73
N GLU A 93 -4.95 12.27 0.28
CA GLU A 93 -6.20 12.95 -0.05
C GLU A 93 -5.96 14.07 -1.07
N GLU A 94 -6.93 14.28 -1.97
CA GLU A 94 -7.00 15.44 -2.86
C GLU A 94 -7.65 16.63 -2.15
N LEU A 95 -7.05 17.82 -2.28
CA LEU A 95 -7.53 19.03 -1.63
C LEU A 95 -8.61 19.72 -2.49
N TYR A 96 -9.71 20.13 -1.85
CA TYR A 96 -10.91 20.63 -2.56
C TYR A 96 -10.71 21.98 -3.29
N ARG A 97 -9.74 22.80 -2.88
CA ARG A 97 -9.49 24.14 -3.44
C ARG A 97 -7.98 24.45 -3.51
N PRO A 98 -7.25 23.80 -4.43
CA PRO A 98 -5.84 24.09 -4.58
C PRO A 98 -5.62 25.50 -5.10
N ILE A 99 -4.45 26.08 -4.77
CA ILE A 99 -4.01 27.37 -5.30
C ILE A 99 -2.63 27.15 -5.95
N PRO A 100 -2.56 26.57 -7.17
CA PRO A 100 -1.31 26.21 -7.84
C PRO A 100 -0.27 27.32 -7.88
N SER A 101 -0.70 28.57 -8.12
CA SER A 101 0.19 29.73 -8.16
C SER A 101 0.83 30.05 -6.82
N LEU A 102 0.11 29.84 -5.71
CA LEU A 102 0.64 30.05 -4.36
C LEU A 102 1.65 28.96 -4.02
N PHE A 103 1.33 27.70 -4.32
CA PHE A 103 2.24 26.60 -4.07
C PHE A 103 3.57 26.82 -4.79
N ARG A 104 3.53 27.11 -6.11
CA ARG A 104 4.73 27.41 -6.90
C ARG A 104 5.54 28.55 -6.29
N ALA A 105 4.89 29.67 -5.97
CA ALA A 105 5.56 30.83 -5.37
C ALA A 105 6.21 30.52 -4.00
N LEU A 106 5.68 29.58 -3.22
CA LEU A 106 6.25 29.17 -1.93
C LEU A 106 7.34 28.08 -2.05
N THR A 107 7.42 27.42 -3.20
CA THR A 107 8.40 26.36 -3.47
C THR A 107 9.53 26.79 -4.40
N GLU A 108 9.40 27.95 -5.06
CA GLU A 108 10.44 28.53 -5.90
C GLU A 108 11.54 29.17 -5.04
N GLY A 109 12.80 28.76 -5.24
CA GLY A 109 13.96 29.35 -4.58
C GLY A 109 14.46 28.58 -3.36
N GLU A 110 14.94 29.30 -2.34
CA GLU A 110 15.43 28.68 -1.10
C GLU A 110 14.25 28.18 -0.25
N ALA A 111 14.40 26.98 0.31
CA ALA A 111 13.35 26.37 1.13
C ALA A 111 13.05 27.22 2.39
N PRO A 112 11.76 27.43 2.73
CA PRO A 112 11.39 28.07 3.98
C PRO A 112 11.96 27.35 5.20
N ILE A 113 12.15 28.08 6.30
CA ILE A 113 12.60 27.51 7.58
C ILE A 113 11.64 26.40 8.04
N ASN A 114 12.18 25.26 8.48
CA ASN A 114 11.45 24.07 8.93
C ASN A 114 10.70 23.30 7.83
N MET A 115 11.10 23.49 6.57
CA MET A 115 10.52 22.79 5.42
C MET A 115 11.60 22.32 4.46
N MET A 116 11.35 21.20 3.78
CA MET A 116 12.21 20.68 2.71
C MET A 116 11.41 20.60 1.41
N VAL A 117 11.85 21.38 0.41
CA VAL A 117 11.28 21.34 -0.94
C VAL A 117 12.07 20.32 -1.77
N VAL A 118 11.36 19.41 -2.44
CA VAL A 118 11.96 18.37 -3.29
C VAL A 118 11.26 18.38 -4.64
N SER A 119 12.03 18.48 -5.71
CA SER A 119 11.54 18.39 -7.08
C SER A 119 12.19 17.21 -7.80
N PHE A 120 11.39 16.38 -8.45
CA PHE A 120 11.84 15.23 -9.23
C PHE A 120 11.04 15.07 -10.51
N PRO A 121 11.57 14.44 -11.57
CA PRO A 121 10.84 14.25 -12.81
C PRO A 121 9.56 13.44 -12.57
N VAL A 122 8.43 13.85 -13.15
CA VAL A 122 7.13 13.16 -12.99
C VAL A 122 7.20 11.66 -13.33
N ALA A 123 8.07 11.24 -14.25
CA ALA A 123 8.28 9.83 -14.58
C ALA A 123 8.79 8.98 -13.39
N GLU A 124 9.49 9.58 -12.42
CA GLU A 124 9.98 8.90 -11.22
C GLU A 124 8.86 8.57 -10.23
N GLU A 125 7.72 9.27 -10.29
CA GLU A 125 6.52 8.90 -9.53
C GLU A 125 5.96 7.54 -10.00
N LEU A 126 6.15 7.23 -11.29
CA LEU A 126 5.66 6.02 -11.96
C LEU A 126 6.68 4.88 -11.97
N SER A 127 7.98 5.16 -11.82
CA SER A 127 9.03 4.12 -11.88
C SER A 127 8.93 3.10 -10.75
N TYR A 128 8.42 3.50 -9.57
CA TYR A 128 8.10 2.57 -8.49
C TYR A 128 6.90 1.63 -8.80
N HIS A 129 6.19 1.89 -9.90
CA HIS A 129 5.10 1.07 -10.41
C HIS A 129 5.53 0.14 -11.56
N GLU A 130 6.81 0.12 -11.95
CA GLU A 130 7.32 -0.68 -13.08
C GLU A 130 7.14 -2.20 -12.92
N ASN A 131 6.91 -2.70 -11.70
CA ASN A 131 6.49 -4.10 -11.51
C ASN A 131 5.09 -4.38 -12.08
N LEU A 132 4.20 -3.38 -12.17
CA LEU A 132 2.88 -3.55 -12.78
C LEU A 132 2.89 -3.22 -14.28
N VAL A 133 3.68 -2.22 -14.70
CA VAL A 133 3.78 -1.85 -16.13
C VAL A 133 4.53 -2.93 -16.93
N SER A 134 5.57 -3.55 -16.36
CA SER A 134 6.21 -4.72 -16.98
C SER A 134 5.26 -5.91 -17.12
N PHE A 135 4.40 -6.14 -16.12
CA PHE A 135 3.37 -7.19 -16.17
C PHE A 135 2.32 -6.91 -17.26
N LEU A 136 1.80 -5.67 -17.35
CA LEU A 136 0.85 -5.27 -18.39
C LEU A 136 1.47 -5.34 -19.79
N LYS A 137 2.73 -4.93 -19.95
CA LYS A 137 3.46 -5.01 -21.22
C LYS A 137 3.72 -6.45 -21.66
N THR A 138 3.96 -7.35 -20.70
CA THR A 138 4.10 -8.80 -20.97
C THR A 138 2.76 -9.44 -21.36
N MET A 139 1.62 -8.94 -20.87
CA MET A 139 0.29 -9.40 -21.25
C MET A 139 -0.14 -8.88 -22.64
N GLU A 140 0.28 -7.68 -23.01
CA GLU A 140 0.00 -7.06 -24.31
C GLU A 140 0.80 -7.70 -25.46
N ASP A 141 2.01 -8.21 -25.16
CA ASP A 141 2.84 -8.96 -26.11
C ASP A 141 2.34 -10.40 -26.39
N GLN A 142 1.33 -10.90 -25.66
CA GLN A 142 0.76 -12.24 -25.88
C GLN A 142 -0.60 -12.27 -26.61
N HIS A 143 -1.21 -11.13 -26.97
CA HIS A 143 -2.44 -11.11 -27.77
C HIS A 143 -2.43 -10.03 -28.88
N GLN A 144 -1.53 -10.17 -29.86
CA GLN A 144 -1.72 -9.52 -31.16
C GLN A 144 -2.51 -10.43 -32.10
N ASN A 145 -3.84 -10.22 -32.16
CA ASN A 145 -4.68 -10.23 -33.37
C ASN A 145 -6.17 -10.26 -33.01
N VAL A 146 -6.69 -9.18 -32.42
CA VAL A 146 -8.13 -8.89 -32.47
C VAL A 146 -8.29 -7.41 -32.78
N SER A 147 -8.70 -7.10 -34.00
CA SER A 147 -9.16 -5.78 -34.40
C SER A 147 -10.59 -5.56 -33.88
N LEU A 148 -10.77 -4.63 -32.94
CA LEU A 148 -12.08 -4.07 -32.60
C LEU A 148 -12.07 -2.53 -32.78
N PRO A 149 -13.14 -1.93 -33.32
CA PRO A 149 -13.21 -0.49 -33.55
C PRO A 149 -13.80 0.28 -32.35
N GLY A 150 -13.23 1.45 -32.05
CA GLY A 150 -14.00 2.64 -31.65
C GLY A 150 -14.11 2.98 -30.16
N ASN A 151 -13.72 4.24 -29.86
CA ASN A 151 -13.99 5.06 -28.67
C ASN A 151 -13.24 4.74 -27.37
N SER A 152 -12.01 5.22 -27.28
CA SER A 152 -11.46 5.73 -26.02
C SER A 152 -11.28 7.24 -26.12
N ILE A 153 -11.75 7.94 -25.09
CA ILE A 153 -11.69 9.39 -24.93
C ILE A 153 -10.23 9.78 -24.90
N HIS A 154 -9.74 10.30 -26.03
CA HIS A 154 -8.45 10.92 -26.15
C HIS A 154 -8.54 12.23 -25.35
N ALA A 155 -8.10 12.21 -24.09
CA ALA A 155 -7.66 13.43 -23.45
C ALA A 155 -6.62 14.05 -24.40
N SER A 156 -6.93 15.24 -24.89
CA SER A 156 -6.10 15.99 -25.83
C SER A 156 -4.75 16.26 -25.16
N TYR A 157 -3.79 15.37 -25.40
CA TYR A 157 -2.39 15.62 -25.13
C TYR A 157 -1.94 16.62 -26.20
N ASP A 158 -2.09 17.90 -25.86
CA ASP A 158 -1.72 19.00 -26.74
C ASP A 158 -0.18 19.02 -26.83
N ASN A 159 0.33 18.47 -27.92
CA ASN A 159 1.74 18.24 -28.18
C ASN A 159 2.42 19.52 -28.70
N THR A 160 2.29 20.62 -27.95
CA THR A 160 2.90 21.92 -28.30
C THR A 160 3.35 22.72 -27.08
N GLN A 161 4.01 22.10 -26.09
CA GLN A 161 4.85 22.86 -25.15
C GLN A 161 5.96 21.98 -24.60
N SER A 162 7.17 22.18 -25.15
CA SER A 162 8.49 21.88 -24.56
C SER A 162 8.59 20.69 -23.59
N THR A 163 9.33 19.68 -24.00
CA THR A 163 10.20 18.80 -23.20
C THR A 163 11.19 19.61 -22.34
N ALA A 164 10.66 20.48 -21.49
CA ALA A 164 11.32 21.05 -20.32
C ALA A 164 10.59 20.40 -19.14
N ASP A 165 11.06 19.20 -18.78
CA ASP A 165 10.88 18.50 -17.51
C ASP A 165 9.70 18.99 -16.65
N ASN A 166 8.54 18.36 -16.78
CA ASN A 166 7.48 18.49 -15.78
C ASN A 166 8.01 17.87 -14.48
N MET A 167 8.51 18.72 -13.59
CA MET A 167 9.04 18.33 -12.29
C MET A 167 7.88 18.31 -11.28
N CYS A 168 7.62 17.15 -10.69
CA CYS A 168 6.76 17.05 -9.52
C CYS A 168 7.50 17.67 -8.33
N THR A 169 6.88 18.67 -7.71
CA THR A 169 7.44 19.35 -6.54
C THR A 169 6.59 19.03 -5.31
N VAL A 170 7.26 18.61 -4.24
CA VAL A 170 6.66 18.27 -2.96
C VAL A 170 7.37 19.00 -1.82
N VAL A 171 6.66 19.22 -0.73
CA VAL A 171 7.18 19.89 0.47
C VAL A 171 6.98 19.01 1.68
N TYR A 172 8.07 18.72 2.39
CA TYR A 172 8.03 18.05 3.68
C TYR A 172 8.15 19.08 4.80
N PHE A 173 7.38 18.89 5.87
CA PHE A 173 7.58 19.65 7.10
C PHE A 173 8.56 18.92 8.00
N ASP A 174 9.51 19.63 8.59
CA ASP A 174 10.48 19.01 9.50
C ASP A 174 9.80 18.48 10.78
N ASP A 175 8.77 19.18 11.24
CA ASP A 175 8.00 18.85 12.43
C ASP A 175 6.89 17.83 12.17
N CYS A 176 6.68 16.96 13.15
CA CYS A 176 5.63 15.95 13.09
C CYS A 176 4.28 16.53 13.46
N VAL A 177 3.28 16.21 12.65
CA VAL A 177 1.95 16.81 12.77
C VAL A 177 0.86 15.76 12.68
N SER A 178 -0.29 16.08 13.27
CA SER A 178 -1.49 15.27 13.05
C SER A 178 -1.93 15.35 11.58
N ILE A 179 -2.64 14.32 11.11
CA ILE A 179 -3.23 14.30 9.76
C ILE A 179 -4.07 15.56 9.46
N ARG A 180 -4.81 16.07 10.46
CA ARG A 180 -5.62 17.28 10.33
C ARG A 180 -4.76 18.52 10.13
N GLN A 181 -3.67 18.66 10.87
CA GLN A 181 -2.73 19.77 10.71
C GLN A 181 -2.01 19.67 9.36
N CYS A 182 -1.62 18.47 8.94
CA CYS A 182 -1.01 18.26 7.63
C CYS A 182 -1.90 18.76 6.50
N LYS A 183 -3.18 18.36 6.52
CA LYS A 183 -4.19 18.87 5.59
C LYS A 183 -4.27 20.40 5.60
N GLN A 184 -4.41 21.01 6.79
CA GLN A 184 -4.52 22.46 6.93
C GLN A 184 -3.28 23.19 6.39
N TYR A 185 -2.08 22.66 6.63
CA TYR A 185 -0.84 23.23 6.14
C TYR A 185 -0.78 23.17 4.61
N CYS A 186 -1.08 22.03 4.01
CA CYS A 186 -1.07 21.88 2.56
C CYS A 186 -2.15 22.73 1.87
N GLU A 187 -3.34 22.85 2.47
CA GLU A 187 -4.37 23.79 2.00
C GLU A 187 -3.86 25.24 2.06
N SER A 188 -3.22 25.64 3.16
CA SER A 188 -2.70 27.00 3.33
C SER A 188 -1.53 27.35 2.40
N MET A 189 -0.75 26.35 1.99
CA MET A 189 0.32 26.49 1.00
C MET A 189 -0.19 26.45 -0.45
N GLY A 190 -1.48 26.16 -0.66
CA GLY A 190 -2.06 26.04 -2.00
C GLY A 190 -1.77 24.71 -2.69
N GLY A 191 -1.35 23.69 -1.95
CA GLY A 191 -1.08 22.35 -2.48
C GLY A 191 -2.32 21.70 -3.11
N SER A 192 -2.08 20.74 -4.00
CA SER A 192 -3.14 20.00 -4.70
C SER A 192 -3.58 18.75 -3.97
N LYS A 193 -2.63 18.10 -3.29
CA LYS A 193 -2.85 16.86 -2.55
C LYS A 193 -1.97 16.91 -1.30
N TYR A 194 -2.22 15.99 -0.36
CA TYR A 194 -1.27 15.73 0.72
C TYR A 194 -1.09 14.23 0.94
N ARG A 195 0.09 13.88 1.44
CA ARG A 195 0.39 12.57 2.00
C ARG A 195 0.78 12.76 3.46
N TRP A 196 0.12 12.01 4.33
CA TRP A 196 0.46 11.91 5.74
C TRP A 196 0.95 10.51 6.02
N PHE A 197 2.23 10.36 6.36
CA PHE A 197 2.80 9.08 6.73
C PHE A 197 2.41 8.73 8.17
N HIS A 198 2.24 7.43 8.46
CA HIS A 198 1.78 7.00 9.78
C HIS A 198 2.83 7.19 10.88
N ASN A 199 4.02 7.66 10.52
CA ASN A 199 5.03 8.16 11.43
C ASN A 199 4.90 9.68 11.72
N ALA A 200 3.77 10.29 11.36
CA ALA A 200 3.43 11.71 11.51
C ALA A 200 4.21 12.70 10.63
N CYS A 201 4.93 12.22 9.62
CA CYS A 201 5.52 13.07 8.58
C CYS A 201 4.44 13.59 7.60
N CYS A 202 4.51 14.87 7.27
CA CYS A 202 3.59 15.52 6.35
C CYS A 202 4.29 15.94 5.07
N GLU A 203 3.68 15.60 3.93
CA GLU A 203 4.11 15.96 2.58
C GLU A 203 2.97 16.67 1.85
N CYS A 204 3.20 17.92 1.44
CA CYS A 204 2.33 18.64 0.52
C CYS A 204 2.77 18.43 -0.91
N ILE A 205 1.79 18.19 -1.79
CA ILE A 205 2.05 17.75 -3.15
C ILE A 205 1.58 18.82 -4.12
N GLY A 206 2.46 19.19 -5.04
CA GLY A 206 2.22 20.19 -6.06
C GLY A 206 1.26 19.75 -7.16
N PRO A 207 0.77 20.70 -7.97
CA PRO A 207 -0.16 20.45 -9.06
C PRO A 207 0.44 19.67 -10.23
N GLU A 208 1.76 19.65 -10.38
CA GLU A 208 2.46 18.94 -11.47
C GLU A 208 2.60 17.43 -11.23
N CYS A 209 2.36 16.96 -10.00
CA CYS A 209 2.45 15.55 -9.64
C CYS A 209 1.21 14.76 -10.12
N LEU A 210 1.43 13.60 -10.73
CA LEU A 210 0.36 12.76 -11.28
C LEU A 210 -0.41 12.04 -10.18
N ASP A 211 0.30 11.47 -9.21
CA ASP A 211 -0.26 10.70 -8.09
C ASP A 211 -0.06 11.48 -6.77
N TYR A 212 0.35 10.82 -5.69
CA TYR A 212 0.49 11.42 -4.37
C TYR A 212 1.96 11.65 -3.99
N GLY A 213 2.77 12.15 -4.90
CA GLY A 213 4.15 12.55 -4.64
C GLY A 213 5.05 11.37 -4.29
N SER A 214 6.04 11.60 -3.43
CA SER A 214 7.00 10.57 -3.06
C SER A 214 6.37 9.54 -2.12
N LYS A 215 6.78 8.27 -2.27
CA LYS A 215 6.45 7.21 -1.30
C LYS A 215 7.48 7.13 -0.16
N THR A 216 8.48 8.03 -0.16
CA THR A 216 9.56 8.05 0.82
C THR A 216 9.37 9.17 1.83
N VAL A 217 9.46 8.83 3.11
CA VAL A 217 9.49 9.79 4.22
C VAL A 217 10.80 10.59 4.21
N LYS A 218 10.73 11.92 4.30
CA LYS A 218 11.91 12.81 4.38
C LYS A 218 11.87 13.82 5.53
N CYS A 219 10.84 13.81 6.37
CA CYS A 219 10.77 14.71 7.53
C CYS A 219 11.90 14.41 8.54
N MET A 220 12.53 15.46 9.09
CA MET A 220 13.73 15.31 9.93
C MET A 220 13.43 14.92 11.39
N ASN A 221 12.32 15.37 11.97
CA ASN A 221 12.05 15.22 13.42
C ASN A 221 11.09 14.08 13.77
N CYS A 222 10.71 13.24 12.80
CA CYS A 222 9.73 12.17 13.01
C CYS A 222 10.38 10.82 13.23
N LEU A 223 9.92 10.14 14.29
CA LEU A 223 10.36 8.78 14.64
C LEU A 223 10.04 7.81 13.49
N PHE A 224 10.81 6.74 13.37
CA PHE A 224 10.67 5.70 12.35
C PHE A 224 9.57 4.68 12.66
#